data_AF-A0A2T3AZM8-F1
#
_entry.id   AF-A0A2T3AZM8-F1
#
_cell.length_a   1.000
_cell.length_b   1.000
_cell.length_c   1.000
_cell.angle_alpha   90.00
_cell.angle_beta   90.00
_cell.angle_gamma   90.00
#
_symmetry.space_group_name_H-M   'P 1'
#
loop_
_entity.id
_entity.type
_entity.pdbx_description
1 polymer ?
#
loop_
_entity_poly.entity_id
_entity_poly.type
_entity_poly.pdbx_seq_one_letter_code
_entity_poly.pdbx_strand_id
1 'polypeptide(L)'
;MASIPIALPPALPSELLSYVLSHQAYPTTLIICQPRATFLSSLLECINNTPAPPPPQTREADDTSASPSSPAHPANNPQEPPERHPLLIPTLHQVATSRYINLVFIPTVTHLRAYLAVFPPRDTREPPEQRFDKPGKNKPLVVVYGLVGLHRDTSEWSAQGLGSSLAGLVEAGWRAGRRVVVIEERKVESSGYEEGEGDSGGGGETRKRAWKVWEEKVPMLNGSVRRAALESEDGGWSGRTVEVGRILGRWFRFGKGDWCDEKG
;
A
#
# COMPACT_ATOMS: atom_id res chain seq x y z
N MET A 1 6.67 -18.00 19.07
CA MET A 1 5.27 -17.93 18.58
C MET A 1 5.24 -17.22 17.22
N ALA A 2 4.65 -17.86 16.22
CA ALA A 2 4.45 -17.29 14.88
C ALA A 2 3.59 -16.02 14.97
N SER A 3 3.97 -14.95 14.27
CA SER A 3 3.13 -13.76 14.13
C SER A 3 2.02 -14.02 13.12
N ILE A 4 0.81 -13.60 13.46
CA ILE A 4 -0.34 -13.71 12.56
C ILE A 4 -0.11 -12.81 11.33
N PRO A 5 -0.19 -13.34 10.09
CA PRO A 5 -0.13 -12.57 8.87
C PRO A 5 -1.26 -11.54 8.78
N ILE A 6 -0.99 -10.37 8.21
CA ILE A 6 -1.99 -9.30 8.03
C ILE A 6 -2.18 -8.94 6.56
N ALA A 7 -3.45 -8.78 6.17
CA ALA A 7 -3.84 -8.13 4.93
C ALA A 7 -4.33 -6.71 5.28
N LEU A 8 -3.66 -5.70 4.72
CA LEU A 8 -4.02 -4.30 4.88
C LEU A 8 -4.82 -3.83 3.67
N PRO A 9 -5.62 -2.76 3.79
CA PRO A 9 -6.30 -2.16 2.65
C PRO A 9 -5.28 -1.73 1.57
N PRO A 10 -5.68 -1.64 0.30
CA PRO A 10 -4.84 -1.12 -0.78
C PRO A 10 -4.32 0.27 -0.45
N ALA A 11 -3.06 0.50 -0.80
CA ALA A 11 -2.31 1.71 -0.51
C ALA A 11 -1.76 2.31 -1.80
N LEU A 12 -1.51 3.61 -1.80
CA LEU A 12 -0.66 4.25 -2.79
C LEU A 12 0.81 3.88 -2.53
N PRO A 13 1.70 3.93 -3.54
CA PRO A 13 3.13 3.73 -3.33
C PRO A 13 3.74 4.65 -2.26
N SER A 14 3.28 5.90 -2.15
CA SER A 14 3.77 6.85 -1.13
C SER A 14 3.35 6.45 0.29
N GLU A 15 2.10 5.99 0.47
CA GLU A 15 1.57 5.49 1.73
C GLU A 15 2.30 4.21 2.16
N LEU A 16 2.53 3.28 1.22
CA LEU A 16 3.33 2.07 1.44
C LEU A 16 4.73 2.40 1.96
N LEU A 17 5.44 3.32 1.30
CA LEU A 17 6.78 3.70 1.72
C LEU A 17 6.78 4.36 3.10
N SER A 18 5.80 5.21 3.38
CA SER A 18 5.64 5.85 4.69
C SER A 18 5.42 4.81 5.80
N TYR A 19 4.57 3.81 5.55
CA TYR A 19 4.32 2.69 6.46
C TYR A 19 5.57 1.84 6.74
N VAL A 20 6.35 1.54 5.70
CA VAL A 20 7.57 0.74 5.86
C VAL A 20 8.65 1.54 6.60
N LEU A 21 8.76 2.84 6.34
CA LEU A 21 9.74 3.73 6.98
C LEU A 21 9.39 4.06 8.45
N SER A 22 8.09 4.06 8.82
CA SER A 22 7.67 4.27 10.21
C SER A 22 7.83 3.01 11.07
N HIS A 23 8.04 1.84 10.46
CA HIS A 23 8.13 0.57 11.17
C HIS A 23 9.51 0.37 11.82
N GLN A 24 9.57 0.56 13.13
CA GLN A 24 10.80 0.51 13.94
C GLN A 24 11.24 -0.92 14.34
N ALA A 25 11.08 -1.92 13.46
CA ALA A 25 11.65 -3.25 13.68
C ALA A 25 12.26 -3.84 12.41
N TYR A 26 13.50 -4.29 12.53
CA TYR A 26 14.37 -4.61 11.40
C TYR A 26 14.90 -6.04 11.50
N PRO A 27 15.26 -6.69 10.37
CA PRO A 27 15.22 -6.18 8.99
C PRO A 27 13.83 -6.29 8.34
N THR A 28 13.48 -5.32 7.48
CA THR A 28 12.25 -5.36 6.67
C THR A 28 12.58 -5.79 5.26
N THR A 29 11.76 -6.66 4.66
CA THR A 29 11.84 -6.97 3.23
C THR A 29 10.57 -6.52 2.54
N LEU A 30 10.73 -5.66 1.54
CA LEU A 30 9.66 -5.13 0.72
C LEU A 30 9.73 -5.77 -0.67
N ILE A 31 8.72 -6.57 -1.00
CA ILE A 31 8.55 -7.23 -2.28
C ILE A 31 7.50 -6.47 -3.07
N ILE A 32 7.91 -5.86 -4.19
CA ILE A 32 7.03 -5.13 -5.10
C ILE A 32 6.69 -6.05 -6.27
N CYS A 33 5.42 -6.46 -6.37
CA CYS A 33 4.92 -7.41 -7.37
C CYS A 33 4.60 -6.73 -8.72
N GLN A 34 5.52 -5.90 -9.21
CA GLN A 34 5.41 -5.23 -10.51
C GLN A 34 6.80 -4.80 -11.01
N PRO A 35 6.96 -4.44 -12.29
CA PRO A 35 8.21 -3.88 -12.80
C PRO A 35 8.60 -2.60 -12.07
N ARG A 36 9.92 -2.40 -11.90
CA ARG A 36 10.47 -1.21 -11.22
C ARG A 36 10.00 0.10 -11.87
N ALA A 37 9.98 0.15 -13.20
CA ALA A 37 9.55 1.35 -13.92
C ALA A 37 8.10 1.73 -13.59
N THR A 38 7.19 0.75 -13.60
CA THR A 38 5.76 0.94 -13.30
C THR A 38 5.55 1.47 -11.89
N PHE A 39 6.21 0.86 -10.90
CA PHE A 39 6.14 1.33 -9.51
C PHE A 39 6.66 2.76 -9.35
N LEU A 40 7.78 3.10 -9.98
CA LEU A 40 8.34 4.44 -9.90
C LEU A 40 7.46 5.49 -10.58
N SER A 41 6.85 5.17 -11.72
CA SER A 41 5.88 6.05 -12.38
C SER A 41 4.67 6.33 -11.49
N SER A 42 4.08 5.29 -10.90
CA SER A 42 2.95 5.41 -9.97
C SER A 42 3.33 6.22 -8.72
N LEU A 43 4.54 6.00 -8.18
CA LEU A 43 5.06 6.75 -7.04
C LEU A 43 5.25 8.24 -7.37
N LEU A 44 5.79 8.57 -8.55
CA LEU A 44 5.96 9.96 -8.97
C LEU A 44 4.62 10.67 -9.16
N GLU A 45 3.64 9.98 -9.73
CA GLU A 45 2.28 10.51 -9.86
C GLU A 45 1.67 10.81 -8.48
N CYS A 46 1.81 9.90 -7.52
CA CYS A 46 1.34 10.11 -6.15
C CYS A 46 2.02 11.31 -5.46
N ILE A 47 3.34 11.44 -5.63
CA ILE A 47 4.13 12.54 -5.06
C ILE A 47 3.70 13.89 -5.64
N ASN A 48 3.42 13.94 -6.95
CA ASN A 48 3.00 15.17 -7.62
C ASN A 48 1.55 15.56 -7.30
N ASN A 49 0.68 14.58 -7.03
CA ASN A 49 -0.75 14.78 -6.78
C ASN A 49 -1.10 14.98 -5.29
N THR A 50 -0.12 14.94 -4.38
CA THR A 50 -0.39 15.17 -2.95
C THR A 50 -0.63 16.67 -2.70
N PRO A 51 -1.80 17.09 -2.21
CA PRO A 51 -2.04 18.49 -1.88
C PRO A 51 -1.08 18.93 -0.77
N ALA A 52 -0.50 20.13 -0.90
CA ALA A 52 0.30 20.73 0.17
C ALA A 52 -0.55 20.84 1.45
N PRO A 53 0.00 20.54 2.63
CA PRO A 53 -0.70 20.80 3.89
C PRO A 53 -1.07 22.29 3.95
N PRO A 54 -2.28 22.65 4.43
CA PRO A 54 -2.65 24.06 4.54
C PRO A 54 -1.65 24.79 5.45
N PRO A 55 -1.22 26.01 5.09
CA PRO A 55 -0.33 26.79 5.94
C PRO A 55 -0.96 26.94 7.33
N PRO A 56 -0.15 26.96 8.41
CA PRO A 56 -0.66 27.19 9.75
C PRO A 56 -1.40 28.52 9.78
N GLN A 57 -2.71 28.48 10.02
CA GLN A 57 -3.51 29.68 10.22
C GLN A 57 -3.00 30.37 11.48
N THR A 58 -2.18 31.40 11.29
CA THR A 58 -1.81 32.34 12.33
C THR A 58 -3.12 32.93 12.85
N ARG A 59 -3.47 32.65 14.11
CA ARG A 59 -4.58 33.30 14.79
C ARG A 59 -4.27 34.79 14.84
N GLU A 60 -4.88 35.56 13.95
CA GLU A 60 -4.88 37.01 14.02
C GLU A 60 -5.67 37.41 15.26
N ALA A 61 -4.94 37.89 16.28
CA ALA A 61 -5.53 38.61 17.39
C ALA A 61 -5.90 40.01 16.88
N ASP A 62 -7.20 40.28 17.02
CA ASP A 62 -7.87 41.57 16.85
C ASP A 62 -7.15 42.68 17.64
N ASP A 63 -6.78 43.78 16.98
CA ASP A 63 -7.01 45.12 17.53
C ASP A 63 -6.74 46.27 16.54
N THR A 64 -7.52 47.33 16.75
CA THR A 64 -7.93 48.40 15.84
C THR A 64 -6.92 49.56 15.69
N SER A 65 -6.77 50.16 14.49
CA SER A 65 -6.97 51.62 14.22
C SER A 65 -6.37 52.19 12.91
N ALA A 66 -7.23 52.93 12.19
CA ALA A 66 -7.04 54.15 11.36
C ALA A 66 -5.99 54.26 10.21
N SER A 67 -6.54 54.57 9.03
CA SER A 67 -6.03 54.93 7.67
C SER A 67 -5.08 56.17 7.56
N PRO A 68 -4.71 56.68 6.35
CA PRO A 68 -4.22 56.09 5.09
C PRO A 68 -2.95 56.80 4.49
N SER A 69 -2.49 56.33 3.31
CA SER A 69 -1.75 57.02 2.23
C SER A 69 -0.24 56.74 2.02
N SER A 70 0.08 56.01 0.94
CA SER A 70 0.95 56.45 -0.19
C SER A 70 1.18 55.31 -1.20
N PRO A 71 1.47 55.63 -2.49
CA PRO A 71 1.42 54.67 -3.60
C PRO A 71 2.79 54.12 -4.00
N ALA A 72 2.74 53.07 -4.85
CA ALA A 72 3.82 52.40 -5.58
C ALA A 72 4.57 51.29 -4.82
N HIS A 73 4.35 50.05 -5.28
CA HIS A 73 5.33 49.09 -5.80
C HIS A 73 4.58 47.76 -6.06
N PRO A 74 4.66 47.13 -7.25
CA PRO A 74 4.17 45.78 -7.40
C PRO A 74 5.05 44.88 -6.54
N ALA A 75 4.51 44.45 -5.41
CA ALA A 75 5.12 43.47 -4.55
C ALA A 75 5.26 42.18 -5.37
N ASN A 76 6.49 41.95 -5.82
CA ASN A 76 6.95 40.67 -6.33
C ASN A 76 6.84 39.70 -5.16
N ASN A 77 5.70 39.03 -5.02
CA ASN A 77 5.48 38.01 -4.02
C ASN A 77 6.58 36.96 -4.24
N PRO A 78 7.49 36.71 -3.27
CA PRO A 78 8.43 35.61 -3.40
C PRO A 78 7.59 34.35 -3.48
N GLN A 79 7.50 33.77 -4.67
CA GLN A 79 6.85 32.50 -4.90
C GLN A 79 7.48 31.51 -3.93
N GLU A 80 6.75 31.11 -2.88
CA GLU A 80 7.22 30.10 -1.94
C GLU A 80 7.63 28.87 -2.76
N PRO A 81 8.85 28.35 -2.55
CA PRO A 81 9.30 27.18 -3.30
C PRO A 81 8.30 26.04 -3.05
N PRO A 82 7.94 25.26 -4.09
CA PRO A 82 6.95 24.20 -3.95
C PRO A 82 7.34 23.27 -2.79
N GLU A 83 6.45 23.16 -1.81
CA GLU A 83 6.65 22.31 -0.64
C GLU A 83 6.91 20.87 -1.10
N ARG A 84 8.08 20.33 -0.76
CA ARG A 84 8.50 19.00 -1.21
C ARG A 84 7.78 17.94 -0.39
N HIS A 85 7.25 16.92 -1.05
CA HIS A 85 6.63 15.77 -0.38
C HIS A 85 7.55 15.18 0.70
N PRO A 86 7.05 14.77 1.90
CA PRO A 86 7.89 14.33 3.02
C PRO A 86 8.84 13.16 2.73
N LEU A 87 8.49 12.30 1.78
CA LEU A 87 9.36 11.21 1.30
C LEU A 87 10.61 11.71 0.54
N LEU A 88 10.60 12.94 0.06
CA LEU A 88 11.72 13.59 -0.63
C LEU A 88 12.62 14.40 0.31
N ILE A 89 12.27 14.48 1.60
CA ILE A 89 13.08 15.15 2.62
C ILE A 89 13.89 14.07 3.33
N PRO A 90 15.16 13.80 2.93
CA PRO A 90 15.94 12.73 3.53
C PRO A 90 16.26 13.08 4.98
N THR A 91 15.53 12.50 5.92
CA THR A 91 15.85 12.63 7.34
C THR A 91 16.92 11.61 7.74
N LEU A 92 17.73 11.91 8.77
CA LEU A 92 18.69 10.94 9.31
C LEU A 92 18.00 9.64 9.72
N HIS A 93 16.78 9.72 10.25
CA HIS A 93 15.97 8.56 10.58
C HIS A 93 15.60 7.74 9.33
N GLN A 94 15.11 8.38 8.26
CA GLN A 94 14.80 7.68 7.01
C GLN A 94 16.03 7.02 6.38
N VAL A 95 17.18 7.72 6.35
CA VAL A 95 18.44 7.18 5.81
C VAL A 95 18.97 6.03 6.68
N ALA A 96 18.82 6.13 8.01
CA ALA A 96 19.19 5.03 8.90
C ALA A 96 18.28 3.81 8.72
N THR A 97 16.98 4.03 8.60
CA THR A 97 15.95 3.00 8.43
C THR A 97 16.06 2.29 7.07
N SER A 98 16.32 3.05 5.99
CA SER A 98 16.42 2.50 4.63
C SER A 98 17.54 1.48 4.45
N ARG A 99 18.63 1.62 5.21
CA ARG A 99 19.74 0.64 5.24
C ARG A 99 19.30 -0.76 5.71
N TYR A 100 18.17 -0.87 6.40
CA TYR A 100 17.61 -2.12 6.90
C TYR A 100 16.39 -2.61 6.12
N ILE A 101 16.07 -1.95 5.01
CA ILE A 101 14.99 -2.35 4.11
C ILE A 101 15.61 -3.02 2.88
N ASN A 102 15.40 -4.33 2.75
CA ASN A 102 15.70 -5.03 1.50
C ASN A 102 14.52 -4.87 0.54
N LEU A 103 14.75 -4.26 -0.62
CA LEU A 103 13.71 -4.01 -1.62
C LEU A 103 13.93 -4.88 -2.85
N VAL A 104 12.91 -5.62 -3.29
CA VAL A 104 12.97 -6.52 -4.44
C VAL A 104 11.76 -6.30 -5.35
N PHE A 105 11.99 -6.18 -6.66
CA PHE A 105 10.93 -6.11 -7.67
C PHE A 105 10.74 -7.47 -8.32
N ILE A 106 9.49 -7.95 -8.36
CA ILE A 106 9.11 -9.27 -8.86
C ILE A 106 7.92 -9.11 -9.82
N PRO A 107 8.17 -9.05 -11.14
CA PRO A 107 7.12 -8.71 -12.11
C PRO A 107 6.27 -9.92 -12.56
N THR A 108 6.50 -11.13 -12.03
CA THR A 108 5.75 -12.32 -12.44
C THR A 108 5.51 -13.28 -11.28
N VAL A 109 4.45 -14.10 -11.36
CA VAL A 109 4.12 -15.09 -10.32
C VAL A 109 5.20 -16.17 -10.15
N THR A 110 5.86 -16.58 -11.24
CA THR A 110 6.93 -17.60 -11.19
C THR A 110 8.12 -17.10 -10.37
N HIS A 111 8.57 -15.87 -10.63
CA HIS A 111 9.63 -15.23 -9.86
C HIS A 111 9.23 -15.04 -8.38
N LEU A 112 7.96 -14.74 -8.09
CA LEU A 112 7.47 -14.64 -6.71
C LEU A 112 7.63 -15.98 -5.98
N ARG A 113 7.13 -17.06 -6.56
CA ARG A 113 7.22 -18.39 -5.95
C ARG A 113 8.67 -18.86 -5.79
N ALA A 114 9.50 -18.64 -6.81
CA ALA A 114 10.92 -18.97 -6.74
C ALA A 114 11.62 -18.20 -5.60
N TYR A 115 11.37 -16.89 -5.50
CA TYR A 115 11.93 -16.04 -4.45
C TYR A 115 11.48 -16.47 -3.05
N LEU A 116 10.19 -16.80 -2.88
CA LEU A 116 9.65 -17.27 -1.59
C LEU A 116 10.21 -18.63 -1.17
N ALA A 117 10.47 -19.54 -2.12
CA ALA A 117 11.03 -20.87 -1.83
C ALA A 117 12.44 -20.80 -1.22
N VAL A 118 13.24 -19.85 -1.70
CA VAL A 118 14.62 -19.59 -1.23
C VAL A 118 14.72 -18.43 -0.24
N PHE A 119 13.58 -17.94 0.25
CA PHE A 119 13.55 -16.79 1.15
C PHE A 119 14.42 -17.06 2.37
N PRO A 120 15.34 -16.14 2.72
CA PRO A 120 16.36 -16.42 3.72
C PRO A 120 15.71 -16.78 5.05
N PRO A 121 16.13 -17.88 5.69
CA PRO A 121 15.66 -18.22 7.03
C PRO A 121 16.10 -17.13 8.01
N ARG A 122 15.53 -17.18 9.22
CA ARG A 122 15.86 -16.21 10.26
C ARG A 122 17.37 -16.19 10.49
N ASP A 123 18.00 -15.05 10.21
CA ASP A 123 19.42 -14.88 10.52
C ASP A 123 19.57 -14.88 12.05
N THR A 124 20.43 -15.74 12.56
CA THR A 124 20.78 -15.79 13.98
C THR A 124 21.87 -14.79 14.32
N ARG A 125 22.49 -14.14 13.32
CA ARG A 125 23.36 -12.98 13.54
C ARG A 125 22.49 -11.84 14.04
N GLU A 126 22.82 -11.43 15.26
CA GLU A 126 22.06 -10.43 16.02
C GLU A 126 21.76 -9.19 15.15
N PRO A 127 20.55 -8.60 15.27
CA PRO A 127 20.31 -7.29 14.69
C PRO A 127 21.43 -6.37 15.14
N PRO A 128 21.97 -5.49 14.26
CA PRO A 128 22.98 -4.53 14.68
C PRO A 128 22.45 -3.82 15.92
N GLU A 129 23.21 -3.94 17.02
CA GLU A 129 22.81 -3.53 18.36
C GLU A 129 22.14 -2.15 18.30
N GLN A 130 20.81 -2.11 18.46
CA GLN A 130 20.11 -0.87 18.72
C GLN A 130 20.45 -0.47 20.16
N ARG A 131 21.67 0.04 20.38
CA ARG A 131 22.19 0.40 21.71
C ARG A 131 21.33 1.42 22.46
N PHE A 132 20.40 2.07 21.76
CA PHE A 132 19.59 3.16 22.28
C PHE A 132 18.08 2.89 22.29
N ASP A 133 17.61 1.83 21.63
CA ASP A 133 16.17 1.52 21.58
C ASP A 133 15.88 0.33 22.51
N LYS A 134 14.97 0.55 23.48
CA LYS A 134 14.37 -0.56 24.24
C LYS A 134 13.82 -1.57 23.23
N PRO A 135 13.97 -2.89 23.43
CA PRO A 135 13.47 -3.88 22.48
C PRO A 135 11.98 -3.64 22.23
N GLY A 136 11.67 -3.10 21.05
CA GLY A 136 10.31 -2.78 20.66
C GLY A 136 9.47 -4.06 20.62
N LYS A 137 8.16 -3.94 20.87
CA LYS A 137 7.22 -5.07 20.73
C LYS A 137 7.04 -5.53 19.26
N ASN A 138 7.60 -4.76 18.32
CA ASN A 138 7.41 -4.93 16.89
C ASN A 138 8.31 -6.03 16.34
N LYS A 139 7.77 -6.83 15.41
CA LYS A 139 8.52 -7.89 14.72
C LYS A 139 9.01 -7.38 13.36
N PRO A 140 10.15 -7.89 12.86
CA PRO A 140 10.61 -7.59 11.51
C PRO A 140 9.56 -8.01 10.47
N LEU A 141 9.47 -7.29 9.35
CA LEU A 141 8.40 -7.49 8.35
C LEU A 141 8.89 -8.15 7.06
N VAL A 142 7.97 -8.87 6.42
CA VAL A 142 7.97 -9.15 4.99
C VAL A 142 6.70 -8.55 4.43
N VAL A 143 6.83 -7.49 3.64
CA VAL A 143 5.73 -6.77 3.03
C VAL A 143 5.68 -7.16 1.56
N VAL A 144 4.52 -7.59 1.08
CA VAL A 144 4.29 -7.86 -0.35
C VAL A 144 3.24 -6.88 -0.87
N TYR A 145 3.61 -6.14 -1.89
CA TYR A 145 2.80 -5.11 -2.51
C TYR A 145 2.38 -5.52 -3.92
N GLY A 146 1.07 -5.68 -4.17
CA GLY A 146 0.52 -5.97 -5.50
C GLY A 146 0.43 -7.46 -5.87
N LEU A 147 0.33 -8.36 -4.89
CA LEU A 147 0.30 -9.81 -5.13
C LEU A 147 -0.92 -10.24 -5.94
N VAL A 148 -2.10 -9.70 -5.65
CA VAL A 148 -3.32 -9.99 -6.39
C VAL A 148 -3.21 -9.44 -7.81
N GLY A 149 -2.74 -8.20 -7.95
CA GLY A 149 -2.47 -7.58 -9.25
C GLY A 149 -1.56 -8.44 -10.14
N LEU A 150 -0.53 -9.07 -9.56
CA LEU A 150 0.42 -9.94 -10.26
C LEU A 150 -0.23 -11.13 -10.97
N HIS A 151 -1.36 -11.63 -10.45
CA HIS A 151 -2.03 -12.80 -10.99
C HIS A 151 -3.05 -12.47 -12.07
N ARG A 152 -3.56 -11.22 -12.14
CA ARG A 152 -4.75 -10.84 -12.94
C ARG A 152 -4.68 -11.24 -14.41
N ASP A 153 -3.56 -10.98 -15.06
CA ASP A 153 -3.37 -11.22 -16.50
C ASP A 153 -2.66 -12.56 -16.78
N THR A 154 -2.77 -13.50 -15.84
CA THR A 154 -2.15 -14.81 -15.93
C THR A 154 -3.19 -15.93 -15.88
N SER A 155 -2.83 -17.11 -16.36
CA SER A 155 -3.62 -18.33 -16.19
C SER A 155 -3.75 -18.80 -14.73
N GLU A 156 -3.04 -18.13 -13.80
CA GLU A 156 -3.11 -18.35 -12.36
C GLU A 156 -4.06 -17.39 -11.64
N TRP A 157 -4.83 -16.57 -12.38
CA TRP A 157 -5.95 -15.80 -11.82
C TRP A 157 -7.09 -16.72 -11.36
N SER A 158 -6.91 -17.32 -10.19
CA SER A 158 -7.87 -18.23 -9.58
C SER A 158 -7.65 -18.35 -8.07
N ALA A 159 -8.61 -18.94 -7.38
CA ALA A 159 -8.47 -19.25 -5.96
C ALA A 159 -7.31 -20.21 -5.66
N GLN A 160 -7.06 -21.17 -6.55
CA GLN A 160 -5.95 -22.10 -6.44
C GLN A 160 -4.60 -21.38 -6.62
N GLY A 161 -4.47 -20.56 -7.66
CA GLY A 161 -3.23 -19.85 -7.99
C GLY A 161 -2.86 -18.81 -6.94
N LEU A 162 -3.83 -18.00 -6.51
CA LEU A 162 -3.67 -17.04 -5.41
C LEU A 162 -3.36 -17.78 -4.10
N GLY A 163 -4.14 -18.80 -3.77
CA GLY A 163 -3.96 -19.60 -2.56
C GLY A 163 -2.59 -20.24 -2.45
N SER A 164 -2.05 -20.76 -3.55
CA SER A 164 -0.70 -21.33 -3.60
C SER A 164 0.39 -20.29 -3.30
N SER A 165 0.31 -19.10 -3.88
CA SER A 165 1.29 -18.04 -3.67
C SER A 165 1.20 -17.46 -2.24
N LEU A 166 -0.02 -17.30 -1.71
CA LEU A 166 -0.25 -16.86 -0.33
C LEU A 166 0.28 -17.88 0.69
N ALA A 167 0.08 -19.18 0.45
CA ALA A 167 0.61 -20.24 1.30
C ALA A 167 2.15 -20.18 1.37
N GLY A 168 2.81 -20.10 0.20
CA GLY A 168 4.27 -19.99 0.13
C GLY A 168 4.79 -18.72 0.81
N LEU A 169 4.04 -17.62 0.74
CA LEU A 169 4.39 -16.38 1.42
C LEU A 169 4.30 -16.51 2.95
N VAL A 170 3.22 -17.09 3.46
CA VAL A 170 3.04 -17.33 4.90
C VAL A 170 4.11 -18.29 5.42
N GLU A 171 4.42 -19.36 4.68
CA GLU A 171 5.49 -20.29 5.02
C GLU A 171 6.85 -19.60 5.07
N ALA A 172 7.20 -18.81 4.04
CA ALA A 172 8.45 -18.07 3.98
C ALA A 172 8.61 -17.10 5.16
N GLY A 173 7.56 -16.34 5.48
CA GLY A 173 7.57 -15.44 6.64
C GLY A 173 7.71 -16.19 7.97
N TRP A 174 7.01 -17.33 8.12
CA TRP A 174 7.14 -18.18 9.30
C TRP A 174 8.55 -18.74 9.47
N ARG A 175 9.16 -19.28 8.40
CA ARG A 175 10.55 -19.77 8.37
C ARG A 175 11.56 -18.67 8.70
N ALA A 176 11.30 -17.45 8.26
CA ALA A 176 12.14 -16.29 8.55
C ALA A 176 11.89 -15.68 9.94
N GLY A 177 10.87 -16.13 10.68
CA GLY A 177 10.45 -15.53 11.95
C GLY A 177 9.95 -14.08 11.82
N ARG A 178 9.48 -13.69 10.63
CA ARG A 178 9.04 -12.34 10.29
C ARG A 178 7.53 -12.29 10.15
N ARG A 179 6.94 -11.12 10.42
CA ARG A 179 5.52 -10.90 10.20
C ARG A 179 5.26 -10.60 8.73
N VAL A 180 4.35 -11.35 8.14
CA VAL A 180 3.91 -11.13 6.76
C VAL A 180 2.81 -10.07 6.71
N VAL A 181 2.95 -9.13 5.79
CA VAL A 181 1.95 -8.11 5.47
C VAL A 181 1.71 -8.10 3.96
N VAL A 182 0.45 -8.16 3.53
CA VAL A 182 0.05 -8.01 2.12
C VAL A 182 -0.73 -6.71 1.97
N ILE A 183 -0.38 -5.94 0.95
CA ILE A 183 -0.99 -4.67 0.56
C ILE A 183 -1.18 -4.71 -0.96
N GLU A 184 -2.30 -4.22 -1.48
CA GLU A 184 -2.46 -4.05 -2.93
C GLU A 184 -2.26 -2.60 -3.34
N GLU A 185 -1.95 -2.39 -4.61
CA GLU A 185 -1.88 -1.04 -5.15
C GLU A 185 -3.28 -0.46 -5.31
N ARG A 186 -3.50 0.70 -4.70
CA ARG A 186 -4.67 1.54 -4.98
C ARG A 186 -4.41 2.26 -6.30
N LYS A 187 -5.27 2.04 -7.29
CA LYS A 187 -5.24 2.85 -8.51
C LYS A 187 -5.89 4.20 -8.19
N VAL A 188 -5.20 5.29 -8.53
CA VAL A 188 -5.80 6.62 -8.54
C VAL A 188 -6.77 6.62 -9.72
N GLU A 189 -8.06 6.50 -9.46
CA GLU A 189 -9.07 6.60 -10.52
C GLU A 189 -9.01 8.04 -11.05
N SER A 190 -8.41 8.24 -12.23
CA SER A 190 -8.56 9.50 -12.97
C SER A 190 -10.05 9.67 -13.22
N SER A 191 -10.65 10.66 -12.56
CA SER A 191 -12.07 11.02 -12.58
C SER A 191 -12.76 10.71 -13.91
N GLY A 192 -13.33 9.52 -14.00
CA GLY A 192 -14.28 9.12 -15.03
C GLY A 192 -15.64 9.07 -14.35
N TYR A 193 -16.53 9.96 -14.78
CA TYR A 193 -17.90 10.13 -14.32
C TYR A 193 -18.63 8.78 -14.19
N GLU A 194 -18.75 8.26 -12.98
CA GLU A 194 -19.83 7.33 -12.62
C GLU A 194 -20.82 8.13 -11.78
N GLU A 195 -21.82 8.69 -12.44
CA GLU A 195 -23.05 9.14 -11.80
C GLU A 195 -23.75 7.91 -11.21
N GLY A 196 -23.61 7.73 -9.91
CA GLY A 196 -24.44 6.86 -9.10
C GLY A 196 -24.89 7.65 -7.87
N GLU A 197 -26.09 8.22 -7.93
CA GLU A 197 -26.76 8.79 -6.77
C GLU A 197 -26.85 7.74 -5.65
N GLY A 198 -26.38 8.10 -4.44
CA GLY A 198 -26.45 7.19 -3.30
C GLY A 198 -25.86 7.72 -2.00
N ASP A 199 -26.53 8.70 -1.41
CA ASP A 199 -26.58 9.01 0.03
C ASP A 199 -25.26 9.26 0.80
N SER A 200 -25.01 10.54 1.09
CA SER A 200 -23.94 11.08 1.92
C SER A 200 -23.96 10.54 3.36
N GLY A 201 -23.28 9.40 3.57
CA GLY A 201 -22.94 8.85 4.89
C GLY A 201 -21.44 8.85 5.12
N GLY A 202 -20.89 10.01 5.52
CA GLY A 202 -19.46 10.25 5.72
C GLY A 202 -18.79 9.20 6.62
N GLY A 203 -17.87 8.43 6.05
CA GLY A 203 -17.02 7.44 6.73
C GLY A 203 -17.25 5.99 6.29
N GLY A 204 -18.43 5.64 5.79
CA GLY A 204 -18.74 4.28 5.31
C GLY A 204 -18.23 4.01 3.89
N GLU A 205 -18.31 5.00 3.00
CA GLU A 205 -18.03 4.86 1.57
C GLU A 205 -16.54 4.72 1.26
N THR A 206 -15.67 5.50 1.92
CA THR A 206 -14.21 5.40 1.78
C THR A 206 -13.72 4.02 2.19
N ARG A 207 -14.32 3.44 3.24
CA ARG A 207 -14.02 2.07 3.69
C ARG A 207 -14.54 1.03 2.71
N LYS A 208 -15.70 1.21 2.07
CA LYS A 208 -16.15 0.29 1.01
C LYS A 208 -15.24 0.33 -0.22
N ARG A 209 -14.84 1.54 -0.67
CA ARG A 209 -13.93 1.72 -1.82
C ARG A 209 -12.55 1.12 -1.60
N ALA A 210 -11.98 1.28 -0.40
CA ALA A 210 -10.68 0.70 -0.07
C ALA A 210 -10.69 -0.83 -0.21
N TRP A 211 -11.80 -1.52 0.03
CA TRP A 211 -11.81 -2.98 0.02
C TRP A 211 -12.25 -3.62 -1.31
N LYS A 212 -12.50 -2.82 -2.36
CA LYS A 212 -12.98 -3.28 -3.68
C LYS A 212 -12.11 -4.38 -4.31
N VAL A 213 -10.78 -4.32 -4.12
CA VAL A 213 -9.85 -5.36 -4.63
C VAL A 213 -10.10 -6.72 -3.98
N TRP A 214 -10.54 -6.74 -2.72
CA TRP A 214 -10.81 -7.96 -1.98
C TRP A 214 -12.17 -8.56 -2.30
N GLU A 215 -13.11 -7.77 -2.81
CA GLU A 215 -14.44 -8.23 -3.23
C GLU A 215 -14.44 -8.80 -4.66
N GLU A 216 -13.32 -8.66 -5.39
CA GLU A 216 -13.18 -9.19 -6.74
C GLU A 216 -13.37 -10.72 -6.76
N LYS A 217 -14.24 -11.22 -7.65
CA LYS A 217 -14.53 -12.65 -7.79
C LYS A 217 -13.56 -13.32 -8.77
N VAL A 218 -12.99 -14.44 -8.35
CA VAL A 218 -12.08 -15.28 -9.16
C VAL A 218 -12.63 -16.69 -9.33
N PRO A 219 -12.34 -17.39 -10.45
CA PRO A 219 -12.70 -18.79 -10.57
C PRO A 219 -11.98 -19.63 -9.51
N MET A 220 -12.58 -20.74 -9.09
CA MET A 220 -11.94 -21.61 -8.09
C MET A 220 -10.67 -22.32 -8.61
N LEU A 221 -10.60 -22.62 -9.90
CA LEU A 221 -9.54 -23.42 -10.52
C LEU A 221 -8.79 -22.61 -11.59
N ASN A 222 -7.51 -22.94 -11.78
CA ASN A 222 -6.69 -22.38 -12.86
C ASN A 222 -7.26 -22.75 -14.23
N GLY A 223 -7.12 -21.85 -15.21
CA GLY A 223 -7.53 -22.11 -16.59
C GLY A 223 -9.04 -22.13 -16.83
N SER A 224 -9.86 -21.70 -15.87
CA SER A 224 -11.28 -21.43 -16.16
C SER A 224 -11.38 -20.37 -17.26
N VAL A 225 -12.30 -20.55 -18.20
CA VAL A 225 -12.48 -19.64 -19.32
C VAL A 225 -13.59 -18.65 -18.99
N ARG A 226 -13.31 -17.35 -19.16
CA ARG A 226 -14.37 -16.33 -19.24
C ARG A 226 -15.18 -16.61 -20.51
N ARG A 227 -16.38 -17.14 -20.36
CA ARG A 227 -17.38 -17.17 -21.43
C ARG A 227 -17.90 -15.74 -21.60
N ALA A 228 -17.60 -15.14 -22.74
CA ALA A 228 -18.28 -13.94 -23.20
C ALA A 228 -19.74 -14.32 -23.54
N ALA A 229 -20.61 -14.34 -22.52
CA ALA A 229 -22.03 -14.55 -22.70
C ALA A 229 -22.73 -13.21 -22.45
N LEU A 230 -23.28 -12.69 -23.55
CA LEU A 230 -24.46 -11.82 -23.66
C LEU A 230 -25.14 -11.50 -22.30
N GLU A 231 -25.13 -10.23 -21.92
CA GLU A 231 -26.11 -9.58 -21.02
C GLU A 231 -26.57 -10.42 -19.82
N SER A 232 -25.64 -10.84 -18.96
CA SER A 232 -25.95 -11.32 -17.62
C SER A 232 -25.11 -10.54 -16.62
N GLU A 233 -25.76 -9.86 -15.68
CA GLU A 233 -25.16 -8.92 -14.73
C GLU A 233 -24.17 -9.59 -13.74
N ASP A 234 -24.12 -10.92 -13.70
CA ASP A 234 -23.10 -11.71 -13.02
C ASP A 234 -22.08 -12.28 -14.04
N GLY A 235 -20.96 -11.57 -14.19
CA GLY A 235 -19.95 -11.81 -15.21
C GLY A 235 -19.48 -13.26 -15.40
N GLY A 236 -19.89 -13.84 -16.53
CA GLY A 236 -19.04 -14.47 -17.56
C GLY A 236 -18.12 -15.66 -17.22
N TRP A 237 -17.95 -16.13 -15.98
CA TRP A 237 -17.08 -17.28 -15.71
C TRP A 237 -17.83 -18.61 -15.81
N SER A 238 -17.19 -19.62 -16.42
CA SER A 238 -17.71 -20.98 -16.35
C SER A 238 -17.42 -21.59 -14.97
N GLY A 239 -18.44 -21.67 -14.11
CA GLY A 239 -18.39 -22.41 -12.84
C GLY A 239 -18.38 -21.55 -11.58
N ARG A 240 -18.00 -22.14 -10.45
CA ARG A 240 -18.02 -21.47 -9.13
C ARG A 240 -16.90 -20.45 -9.03
N THR A 241 -17.25 -19.27 -8.54
CA THR A 241 -16.32 -18.20 -8.22
C THR A 241 -16.25 -17.97 -6.71
N VAL A 242 -15.20 -17.29 -6.26
CA VAL A 242 -14.99 -16.91 -4.87
C VAL A 242 -14.29 -15.56 -4.81
N GLU A 243 -14.58 -14.77 -3.79
CA GLU A 243 -13.95 -13.48 -3.57
C GLU A 243 -12.48 -13.62 -3.14
N VAL A 244 -11.62 -12.73 -3.64
CA VAL A 244 -10.20 -12.64 -3.27
C VAL A 244 -10.04 -12.55 -1.74
N GLY A 245 -10.86 -11.73 -1.08
CA GLY A 245 -10.85 -11.54 0.37
C GLY A 245 -11.14 -12.83 1.13
N ARG A 246 -12.04 -13.69 0.64
CA ARG A 246 -12.29 -15.00 1.26
C ARG A 246 -11.08 -15.93 1.15
N ILE A 247 -10.30 -15.82 0.07
CA ILE A 247 -9.06 -16.59 -0.10
C ILE A 247 -7.98 -16.06 0.86
N LEU A 248 -7.79 -14.74 0.96
CA LEU A 248 -6.85 -14.13 1.91
C LEU A 248 -7.24 -14.45 3.35
N GLY A 249 -8.52 -14.40 3.70
CA GLY A 249 -9.02 -14.64 5.06
C GLY A 249 -8.71 -16.05 5.61
N ARG A 250 -8.33 -17.00 4.75
CA ARG A 250 -7.82 -18.32 5.18
C ARG A 250 -6.43 -18.26 5.81
N TRP A 251 -5.64 -17.24 5.47
CA TRP A 251 -4.23 -17.11 5.80
C TRP A 251 -3.92 -15.84 6.60
N PHE A 252 -4.71 -14.78 6.41
CA PHE A 252 -4.46 -13.44 6.92
C PHE A 252 -5.62 -12.96 7.80
N ARG A 253 -5.28 -12.14 8.80
CA ARG A 253 -6.25 -11.26 9.44
C ARG A 253 -6.27 -9.92 8.73
N PHE A 254 -7.47 -9.36 8.57
CA PHE A 254 -7.62 -8.03 8.00
C PHE A 254 -7.30 -6.95 9.04
N GLY A 255 -6.41 -6.03 8.67
CA GLY A 255 -5.97 -4.91 9.49
C GLY A 255 -6.45 -3.57 8.96
N LYS A 256 -6.10 -2.50 9.66
CA LYS A 256 -6.27 -1.10 9.21
C LYS A 256 -4.90 -0.55 8.81
N GLY A 257 -4.85 0.18 7.70
CA GLY A 257 -3.66 0.95 7.32
C GLY A 257 -3.72 2.35 7.91
N ASP A 258 -2.57 2.95 8.18
CA ASP A 258 -2.47 4.31 8.76
C ASP A 258 -3.07 5.38 7.83
N TRP A 259 -3.21 5.07 6.54
CA TRP A 259 -3.80 5.90 5.50
C TRP A 259 -5.33 5.76 5.37
N CYS A 260 -5.96 4.91 6.18
CA CYS A 260 -7.43 4.79 6.19
C CYS A 260 -8.11 5.70 7.21
N ASP A 261 -7.35 6.30 8.11
CA ASP A 261 -7.83 7.31 9.04
C ASP A 261 -7.47 8.68 8.44
N GLU A 262 -8.24 9.15 7.46
CA GLU A 262 -8.25 10.58 7.16
C GLU A 262 -8.74 11.28 8.43
N LYS A 263 -7.82 12.01 9.08
CA LYS A 263 -8.13 12.83 10.25
C LYS A 263 -9.27 13.78 9.84
N GLY A 264 -10.39 13.67 10.57
CA GLY A 264 -11.46 14.65 10.53
C GLY A 264 -11.04 16.01 11.08
#